data_AF-A0A841LNZ1-F1
#
_entry.id   AF-A0A841LNZ1-F1
#
_cell.length_a   1.000
_cell.length_b   1.000
_cell.length_c   1.000
_cell.angle_alpha   90.00
_cell.angle_beta   90.00
_cell.angle_gamma   90.00
#
_symmetry.space_group_name_H-M   'P 1'
#
loop_
_entity.id
_entity.type
_entity.pdbx_description
1 polymer ?
#
loop_
_entity_poly.entity_id
_entity_poly.type
_entity_poly.pdbx_seq_one_letter_code
_entity_poly.pdbx_strand_id
1 'polypeptide(L)'
;MIKHVDISTEELKKQFKNKDICFGGNARLKIYGLLKCRSGKRMKIENRIFFRSVEEALQHGYRPCGHCLRKAYKQWIYSTQQ
;
A
#
# COMPACT_ATOMS: atom_id res chain seq x y z
N MET A 1 5.88 6.95 -3.78
CA MET A 1 6.13 5.79 -2.92
C MET A 1 6.97 6.27 -1.74
N ILE A 2 6.49 6.09 -0.50
CA ILE A 2 7.19 6.60 0.71
C ILE A 2 7.28 5.48 1.75
N LYS A 3 8.49 5.12 2.18
CA LYS A 3 8.64 4.14 3.28
C LYS A 3 8.37 4.82 4.61
N HIS A 4 7.76 4.11 5.54
CA HIS A 4 7.45 4.66 6.86
C HIS A 4 8.73 5.00 7.67
N VAL A 5 9.84 4.30 7.43
CA VAL A 5 11.12 4.59 8.10
C VAL A 5 11.78 5.88 7.62
N ASP A 6 11.42 6.37 6.42
CA ASP A 6 12.04 7.53 5.78
C ASP A 6 11.22 8.82 6.00
N ILE A 7 10.12 8.76 6.75
CA ILE A 7 9.21 9.88 6.99
C ILE A 7 8.94 10.06 8.49
N SER A 8 8.98 11.31 8.96
CA SER A 8 8.64 11.64 10.33
C SER A 8 7.13 11.49 10.57
N THR A 9 6.74 11.24 11.82
CA THR A 9 5.33 11.13 12.20
C THR A 9 4.52 12.40 11.87
N GLU A 10 5.14 13.58 11.98
CA GLU A 10 4.48 14.86 11.70
C GLU A 10 4.24 15.05 10.20
N GLU A 11 5.24 14.75 9.36
CA GLU A 11 5.08 14.83 7.91
C GLU A 11 4.08 13.78 7.40
N LEU A 12 4.10 12.59 8.00
CA LEU A 12 3.13 11.54 7.67
C LEU A 12 1.69 11.97 7.98
N LYS A 13 1.44 12.58 9.13
CA LYS A 13 0.11 13.13 9.49
C LYS A 13 -0.33 14.22 8.51
N LYS A 14 0.59 15.10 8.10
CA LYS A 14 0.32 16.15 7.12
C LYS A 14 -0.11 15.56 5.77
N GLN A 15 0.60 14.56 5.26
CA GLN A 15 0.24 13.89 4.01
C GLN A 15 -1.09 13.13 4.09
N PHE A 16 -1.44 12.54 5.24
CA PHE A 16 -2.77 11.97 5.44
C PHE A 16 -3.86 13.04 5.44
N LYS A 17 -3.63 14.19 6.08
CA LYS A 17 -4.59 15.31 6.12
C LYS A 17 -4.83 15.90 4.73
N ASN A 18 -3.76 16.03 3.95
CA ASN A 18 -3.82 16.53 2.57
C ASN A 18 -4.38 15.51 1.56
N LYS A 19 -4.62 14.26 1.99
CA LYS A 19 -4.99 13.13 1.11
C LYS A 19 -3.93 12.79 0.06
N ASP A 20 -2.68 13.19 0.30
CA ASP A 20 -1.55 12.85 -0.56
C ASP A 20 -1.22 11.35 -0.47
N ILE A 21 -1.48 10.71 0.68
CA ILE A 21 -1.34 9.27 0.87
C ILE A 21 -2.73 8.64 1.00
N CYS A 22 -3.09 7.79 0.03
CA CYS A 22 -4.37 7.09 0.02
C CYS A 22 -4.24 5.59 0.32
N PHE A 23 -3.07 5.01 0.08
CA PHE A 23 -2.84 3.56 0.19
C PHE A 23 -1.61 3.25 1.04
N GLY A 24 -1.64 2.07 1.66
CA GLY A 24 -0.53 1.52 2.43
C GLY A 24 -0.21 0.11 1.97
N GLY A 25 1.00 -0.36 2.23
CA GLY A 25 1.46 -1.63 1.70
C GLY A 25 2.64 -2.23 2.44
N ASN A 26 2.93 -3.48 2.10
CA ASN A 26 4.10 -4.20 2.57
C ASN A 26 5.20 -4.12 1.50
N ALA A 27 6.31 -3.46 1.82
CA ALA A 27 7.46 -3.29 0.93
C ALA A 27 8.11 -4.61 0.55
N ARG A 28 8.29 -5.52 1.51
CA ARG A 28 8.96 -6.82 1.33
C ARG A 28 8.13 -7.79 0.47
N LEU A 29 6.84 -7.88 0.74
CA LEU A 29 5.93 -8.78 0.02
C LEU A 29 5.37 -8.18 -1.28
N LYS A 30 5.72 -6.92 -1.59
CA LYS A 30 5.20 -6.16 -2.73
C LYS A 30 3.68 -6.13 -2.78
N ILE A 31 3.03 -5.78 -1.65
CA ILE A 31 1.56 -5.71 -1.54
C ILE A 31 1.14 -4.27 -1.29
N TYR A 32 0.13 -3.75 -2.00
CA TYR A 32 -0.57 -2.52 -1.64
C TYR A 32 -2.02 -2.79 -1.22
N GLY A 33 -2.59 -1.87 -0.45
CA GLY A 33 -3.92 -2.02 0.12
C GLY A 33 -4.43 -0.73 0.75
N LEU A 34 -5.62 -0.81 1.33
CA LEU A 34 -6.22 0.32 2.03
C LEU A 34 -5.50 0.58 3.37
N LEU A 35 -5.41 1.85 3.76
CA LEU A 35 -4.86 2.25 5.07
C LEU A 35 -5.63 1.60 6.25
N LYS A 36 -6.92 1.31 6.06
CA LYS A 36 -7.77 0.62 7.04
C LYS A 36 -7.61 -0.90 7.07
N CYS A 37 -6.71 -1.49 6.28
CA CYS A 37 -6.50 -2.94 6.23
C CYS A 37 -6.09 -3.49 7.60
N ARG A 38 -6.82 -4.50 8.10
CA ARG A 38 -6.53 -5.14 9.39
C ARG A 38 -5.12 -5.75 9.43
N SER A 39 -4.70 -6.41 8.34
CA SER A 39 -3.34 -6.96 8.23
C SER A 39 -2.28 -5.85 8.18
N GLY A 40 -2.56 -4.75 7.46
CA GLY A 40 -1.63 -3.62 7.35
C GLY A 40 -1.39 -2.90 8.68
N LYS A 41 -2.41 -2.78 9.53
CA LYS A 41 -2.28 -2.15 10.87
C LYS A 41 -1.32 -2.90 11.79
N ARG A 42 -1.24 -4.24 11.68
CA ARG A 42 -0.37 -5.11 12.50
C ARG A 42 1.05 -5.27 11.95
N MET A 43 1.33 -4.66 10.81
CA MET A 43 2.63 -4.80 10.13
C MET A 43 3.71 -3.94 10.79
N LYS A 44 4.91 -4.50 10.89
CA LYS A 44 6.12 -3.81 11.34
C LYS A 44 6.38 -2.54 10.51
N ILE A 45 6.89 -1.50 11.16
CA ILE A 45 7.18 -0.20 10.55
C ILE A 45 8.18 -0.34 9.39
N GLU A 46 9.21 -1.17 9.55
CA GLU A 46 10.24 -1.45 8.53
C GLU A 46 9.65 -1.92 7.18
N ASN A 47 8.52 -2.64 7.23
CA ASN A 47 7.87 -3.19 6.05
C ASN A 47 6.76 -2.27 5.53
N ARG A 48 6.40 -1.20 6.26
CA ARG A 48 5.28 -0.33 5.91
C ARG A 48 5.72 0.69 4.87
N ILE A 49 4.95 0.75 3.79
CA ILE A 49 5.13 1.70 2.71
C ILE A 49 3.79 2.36 2.35
N PHE A 50 3.84 3.57 1.84
CA PHE A 50 2.70 4.39 1.50
C PHE A 50 2.73 4.77 0.02
N PHE A 51 1.53 4.86 -0.56
CA PHE A 51 1.33 5.23 -1.95
C PHE A 51 0.28 6.33 -2.09
N ARG A 52 0.50 7.19 -3.08
CA ARG A 52 -0.41 8.28 -3.45
C ARG A 52 -1.62 7.75 -4.20
N SER A 53 -1.40 6.79 -5.09
CA SER A 53 -2.47 6.19 -5.91
C SER A 53 -2.24 4.71 -6.14
N VAL A 54 -3.23 4.06 -6.76
CA VAL A 54 -3.13 2.65 -7.17
C VAL A 54 -2.11 2.50 -8.31
N GLU A 55 -2.10 3.45 -9.25
CA GLU A 55 -1.22 3.46 -10.41
C GLU A 55 0.25 3.52 -9.96
N GLU A 56 0.56 4.35 -8.96
CA GLU A 56 1.90 4.42 -8.37
C GLU A 56 2.33 3.04 -7.81
N ALA A 57 1.44 2.37 -7.08
CA ALA A 57 1.74 1.04 -6.54
C ALA A 57 1.98 0.01 -7.64
N LEU A 58 1.15 0.01 -8.68
CA LEU A 58 1.27 -0.90 -9.82
C LEU A 58 2.55 -0.65 -10.63
N GLN A 59 2.92 0.61 -10.90
CA GLN A 59 4.17 0.98 -11.58
C GLN A 59 5.40 0.49 -10.83
N HIS A 60 5.35 0.45 -9.50
CA HIS A 60 6.43 -0.10 -8.66
C HIS A 60 6.35 -1.63 -8.45
N GLY A 61 5.44 -2.32 -9.15
CA GLY A 61 5.31 -3.77 -9.13
C GLY A 61 4.62 -4.33 -7.87
N TYR A 62 3.77 -3.53 -7.22
CA TYR A 62 3.01 -4.00 -6.06
C TYR A 62 1.69 -4.61 -6.49
N ARG A 63 1.37 -5.79 -5.96
CA ARG A 63 0.07 -6.43 -6.17
C ARG A 63 -0.97 -5.95 -5.16
N PRO A 64 -2.26 -5.95 -5.51
CA PRO A 64 -3.35 -5.66 -4.58
C PRO A 64 -3.41 -6.66 -3.42
N CYS A 65 -3.85 -6.18 -2.26
CA CYS A 65 -4.04 -6.98 -1.06
C CYS A 65 -5.28 -7.89 -1.20
N GLY A 66 -5.10 -9.20 -1.07
CA GLY A 66 -6.21 -10.16 -1.13
C GLY A 66 -7.26 -10.01 -0.03
N HIS A 67 -6.94 -9.34 1.09
CA HIS A 67 -7.88 -9.14 2.20
C HIS A 67 -8.76 -7.90 1.98
N CYS A 68 -8.15 -6.71 1.80
CA CYS A 68 -8.90 -5.45 1.71
C CYS A 68 -9.25 -5.03 0.27
N LEU A 69 -8.59 -5.61 -0.74
CA LEU A 69 -8.81 -5.32 -2.16
C LEU A 69 -9.11 -6.61 -2.94
N ARG A 70 -9.96 -7.47 -2.39
CA ARG A 70 -10.22 -8.82 -2.95
C ARG A 70 -10.65 -8.83 -4.43
N LYS A 71 -11.45 -7.84 -4.86
CA LYS A 71 -11.86 -7.69 -6.27
C LYS A 71 -10.66 -7.42 -7.18
N ALA A 72 -9.87 -6.38 -6.87
CA ALA A 72 -8.65 -6.05 -7.61
C ALA A 72 -7.62 -7.20 -7.55
N TYR A 73 -7.53 -7.91 -6.43
CA TYR A 73 -6.66 -9.08 -6.30
C TYR A 73 -7.05 -10.23 -7.21
N LYS A 74 -8.35 -10.53 -7.34
CA LYS A 74 -8.81 -11.52 -8.33
C LYS A 74 -8.45 -11.09 -9.75
N GLN A 75 -8.71 -9.83 -10.11
CA GLN A 75 -8.35 -9.30 -11.43
C GLN A 75 -6.85 -9.42 -11.71
N TRP A 76 -6.02 -9.09 -10.72
CA TRP A 76 -4.57 -9.23 -10.82
C TRP A 76 -4.15 -10.69 -11.06
N ILE A 77 -4.67 -11.65 -10.29
CA ILE A 77 -4.37 -13.08 -10.51
C ILE A 77 -4.73 -13.51 -11.94
N TYR A 78 -5.92 -13.17 -12.42
CA TYR A 78 -6.35 -13.56 -13.77
C TYR A 78 -5.53 -12.85 -14.86
N SER A 79 -5.07 -11.61 -14.63
CA SER A 79 -4.18 -10.91 -15.57
C SER A 79 -2.77 -11.52 -15.66
N THR A 80 -2.34 -12.25 -14.62
CA THR A 80 -1.03 -12.91 -14.58
C THR A 80 -1.05 -14.37 -15.03
N GLN A 81 -2.23 -14.95 -15.31
CA GLN A 81 -2.39 -16.35 -15.74
C GLN A 81 -2.44 -16.52 -17.27
N GLN A 82 -1.64 -15.75 -18.01
CA GLN A 82 -1.52 -15.89 -19.46
C GLN A 82 -0.11 -16.32 -19.84
#